data_AF-A0A966VIP3-F1
#
_entry.id   AF-A0A966VIP3-F1
#
_cell.length_a   1.000
_cell.length_b   1.000
_cell.length_c   1.000
_cell.angle_alpha   90.00
_cell.angle_beta   90.00
_cell.angle_gamma   90.00
#
_symmetry.space_group_name_H-M   'P 1'
#
loop_
_entity.id
_entity.type
_entity.pdbx_description
1 polymer ?
#
loop_
_entity_poly.entity_id
_entity_poly.type
_entity_poly.pdbx_seq_one_letter_code
_entity_poly.pdbx_strand_id
1 'polypeptide(L)'
;MATNYQKHTIVLVVVLLWSGLILFFGSCTAKQEEACQQVPKTLPCTKEYRPVCGCNGETYANACVAESNGILGWTEGACGN
;
A
#
# COMPACT_ATOMS: atom_id res chain seq x y z
N MET A 1 -16.20 51.38 -19.80
CA MET A 1 -16.85 50.05 -19.71
C MET A 1 -15.83 48.91 -19.88
N ALA A 2 -14.73 48.89 -19.12
CA ALA A 2 -13.62 47.95 -19.33
C ALA A 2 -13.17 47.18 -18.07
N THR A 3 -13.88 47.31 -16.95
CA THR A 3 -13.46 46.75 -15.65
C THR A 3 -14.01 45.35 -15.36
N ASN A 4 -14.94 44.83 -16.17
CA ASN A 4 -15.57 43.52 -15.99
C ASN A 4 -14.97 42.45 -16.94
N TYR A 5 -14.62 42.85 -18.17
CA TYR A 5 -13.98 41.98 -19.16
C TYR A 5 -12.57 41.55 -18.74
N GLN A 6 -11.74 42.47 -18.21
CA GLN A 6 -10.40 42.14 -17.70
C GLN A 6 -10.44 41.20 -16.47
N LYS A 7 -11.51 41.24 -15.66
CA LYS A 7 -11.70 40.33 -14.52
C LYS A 7 -12.11 38.93 -14.99
N HIS A 8 -13.04 38.84 -15.94
CA HIS A 8 -13.49 37.56 -16.52
C HIS A 8 -12.37 36.84 -17.29
N THR A 9 -11.55 37.57 -18.05
CA THR A 9 -10.41 36.98 -18.78
C THR A 9 -9.33 36.43 -17.84
N ILE A 10 -9.04 37.12 -16.73
CA ILE A 10 -8.06 36.66 -15.73
C ILE A 10 -8.56 35.39 -15.00
N VAL A 11 -9.83 35.34 -14.61
CA VAL A 11 -10.42 34.15 -13.95
C VAL A 11 -10.38 32.93 -14.89
N LEU A 12 -10.68 33.10 -16.18
CA LEU A 12 -10.63 32.02 -17.17
C LEU A 12 -9.19 31.51 -17.39
N VAL A 13 -8.20 32.40 -17.46
CA VAL A 13 -6.78 32.01 -17.61
C VAL A 13 -6.27 31.28 -16.36
N VAL A 14 -6.64 31.72 -15.15
CA VAL A 14 -6.28 31.04 -13.90
C VAL A 14 -6.92 29.66 -13.78
N VAL A 15 -8.19 29.51 -14.18
CA VAL A 15 -8.90 28.21 -14.20
C VAL A 15 -8.28 27.25 -15.21
N LEU A 16 -7.89 27.73 -16.39
CA LEU A 16 -7.23 26.90 -17.41
C LEU A 16 -5.81 26.49 -16.97
N LEU A 17 -5.06 27.39 -16.34
CA LEU A 17 -3.72 27.09 -15.81
C LEU A 17 -3.76 26.17 -14.57
N TRP A 18 -4.76 26.32 -13.68
CA TRP A 18 -4.93 25.46 -12.50
C TRP A 18 -5.51 24.08 -12.88
N SER A 19 -6.40 24.00 -13.87
CA SER A 19 -6.91 22.71 -14.39
C SER A 19 -5.80 21.87 -15.03
N GLY A 20 -4.82 22.50 -15.68
CA GLY A 20 -3.61 21.83 -16.19
C GLY A 20 -2.64 21.38 -15.08
N LEU A 21 -2.55 22.13 -13.98
CA LEU A 21 -1.69 21.80 -12.83
C LEU A 21 -2.26 20.64 -11.97
N ILE A 22 -3.59 20.54 -11.87
CA ILE A 22 -4.30 19.47 -11.15
C ILE A 22 -4.08 18.09 -11.80
N LEU A 23 -3.81 18.04 -13.11
CA LEU A 23 -3.50 16.79 -13.83
C LEU A 23 -2.02 16.36 -13.73
N PHE A 24 -1.12 17.18 -13.17
CA PHE A 24 0.31 16.86 -13.09
C PHE A 24 0.77 16.32 -11.72
N PHE A 25 0.04 16.62 -10.63
CA PHE A 25 0.36 16.12 -9.28
C PHE A 25 -0.66 15.11 -8.74
N GLY A 26 -1.45 14.48 -9.63
CA GLY A 26 -2.68 13.79 -9.25
C GLY A 26 -2.65 12.27 -9.22
N SER A 27 -1.52 11.59 -9.37
CA SER A 27 -1.49 10.13 -9.25
C SER A 27 -0.18 9.61 -8.67
N CYS A 28 0.10 9.96 -7.42
CA CYS A 28 0.83 9.04 -6.57
C CYS A 28 -0.11 7.84 -6.33
N THR A 29 -0.07 6.84 -7.22
CA THR A 29 -0.55 5.51 -6.85
C THR A 29 0.54 4.93 -5.97
N ALA A 30 0.57 5.33 -4.70
CA ALA A 30 1.17 4.50 -3.69
C ALA A 30 0.33 3.22 -3.73
N LYS A 31 0.79 2.27 -4.54
CA LYS A 31 0.30 0.91 -4.57
C LYS A 31 0.65 0.34 -3.20
N GLN A 32 -0.19 0.58 -2.20
CA GLN A 32 -0.25 -0.28 -1.04
C GLN A 32 -0.88 -1.55 -1.56
N GLU A 33 0.01 -2.37 -2.10
CA GLU A 33 -0.27 -3.73 -2.48
C GLU A 33 -0.86 -4.40 -1.25
N GLU A 34 -1.88 -5.21 -1.52
CA GLU A 34 -2.47 -6.23 -0.68
C GLU A 34 -1.40 -7.29 -0.34
N ALA A 35 -0.26 -6.85 0.18
CA ALA A 35 0.95 -7.63 0.25
C ALA A 35 0.96 -8.35 1.58
N CYS A 36 0.27 -9.49 1.56
CA CYS A 36 0.51 -10.60 2.46
C CYS A 36 2.01 -10.85 2.72
N GLN A 37 2.82 -10.66 1.67
CA GLN A 37 4.23 -11.00 1.61
C GLN A 37 5.10 -9.75 1.46
N GLN A 38 6.08 -9.62 2.34
CA GLN A 38 7.13 -8.61 2.34
C GLN A 38 8.49 -9.23 2.02
N VAL A 39 9.53 -8.39 1.96
CA VAL A 39 10.92 -8.84 1.80
C VAL A 39 11.30 -9.74 2.99
N PRO A 40 11.75 -10.99 2.76
CA PRO A 40 12.18 -11.88 3.83
C PRO A 40 13.28 -11.24 4.67
N LYS A 41 13.20 -11.44 5.99
CA LYS A 41 14.19 -10.95 6.94
C LYS A 41 14.75 -12.12 7.73
N THR A 42 16.06 -12.16 7.89
CA THR A 42 16.70 -13.15 8.76
C THR A 42 16.38 -12.80 10.22
N LEU A 43 15.46 -13.56 10.82
CA LEU A 43 15.07 -13.43 12.23
C LEU A 43 15.54 -14.67 13.00
N PRO A 44 16.15 -14.50 14.19
CA PRO A 44 16.45 -15.64 15.05
C PRO A 44 15.14 -16.16 15.68
N CYS A 45 14.63 -17.27 15.16
CA CYS A 45 13.41 -17.91 15.67
C CYS A 45 13.72 -19.11 16.58
N THR A 46 12.87 -19.31 17.58
CA THR A 46 12.88 -20.55 18.37
C THR A 46 12.37 -21.73 17.53
N LYS A 47 12.75 -22.95 17.92
CA LYS A 47 12.28 -24.19 17.27
C LYS A 47 10.96 -24.71 17.86
N GLU A 48 10.18 -23.83 18.49
CA GLU A 48 8.88 -24.18 19.05
C GLU A 48 7.88 -24.41 17.91
N TYR A 49 7.08 -25.47 18.00
CA TYR A 49 6.04 -25.78 17.03
C TYR A 49 4.69 -25.25 17.51
N ARG A 50 4.27 -24.12 16.95
CA ARG A 50 2.96 -23.48 17.15
C ARG A 50 2.47 -23.00 15.78
N PRO A 51 1.88 -23.87 14.95
CA PRO A 51 1.71 -23.62 13.53
C PRO A 51 0.78 -22.44 13.27
N VAL A 52 1.09 -21.70 12.21
CA VAL A 52 0.27 -20.58 11.72
C VAL A 52 0.04 -20.73 10.22
N CYS A 53 -1.12 -20.29 9.75
CA CYS A 53 -1.48 -20.27 8.34
C CYS A 53 -1.18 -18.88 7.78
N GLY A 54 -0.17 -18.78 6.93
CA GLY A 54 0.16 -17.55 6.24
C GLY A 54 -0.95 -17.11 5.31
N CYS A 55 -1.04 -15.81 5.07
CA CYS A 55 -1.94 -15.23 4.08
C CYS A 55 -1.67 -15.70 2.64
N ASN A 56 -0.53 -16.34 2.40
CA ASN A 56 -0.18 -17.01 1.14
C ASN A 56 -0.72 -18.45 1.06
N GLY A 57 -1.43 -18.91 2.09
CA GLY A 57 -1.96 -20.27 2.18
C GLY A 57 -0.91 -21.33 2.57
N GLU A 58 0.28 -20.93 3.00
CA GLU A 58 1.31 -21.84 3.48
C GLU A 58 1.31 -21.95 5.01
N THR A 59 1.60 -23.13 5.53
CA THR A 59 1.74 -23.33 6.97
C THR A 59 3.18 -23.10 7.40
N TYR A 60 3.37 -22.26 8.42
CA TYR A 60 4.67 -22.01 9.04
C TYR A 60 4.73 -22.64 10.43
N ALA A 61 5.92 -23.12 10.83
CA ALA A 61 6.12 -23.81 12.11
C ALA A 61 5.77 -22.95 13.34
N ASN A 62 5.96 -21.63 13.23
CA ASN A 62 5.50 -20.63 14.16
C ASN A 62 5.44 -19.24 13.50
N ALA A 63 4.83 -18.28 14.20
CA ALA A 63 4.72 -16.89 13.76
C ALA A 63 6.06 -16.25 13.37
N CYS A 64 7.11 -16.47 14.17
CA CYS A 64 8.44 -15.92 13.86
C CYS A 64 8.98 -16.46 12.52
N VAL A 65 8.80 -17.75 12.25
CA VAL A 65 9.22 -18.35 10.97
C VAL A 65 8.42 -17.77 9.81
N ALA A 66 7.12 -17.51 9.97
CA ALA A 66 6.31 -16.83 8.95
C ALA A 66 6.87 -15.42 8.65
N GLU A 67 7.07 -14.61 9.69
CA GLU A 67 7.62 -13.26 9.57
C GLU A 67 9.04 -13.25 8.98
N SER A 68 9.86 -14.25 9.31
CA SER A 68 11.19 -14.41 8.74
C SER A 68 11.16 -14.68 7.23
N ASN A 69 10.12 -15.37 6.77
CA ASN A 69 9.86 -15.57 5.35
C ASN A 69 9.18 -14.37 4.69
N GLY A 70 8.91 -13.29 5.41
CA GLY A 70 8.25 -12.09 4.89
C GLY A 70 6.72 -12.11 5.04
N ILE A 71 6.14 -13.13 5.65
CA ILE A 71 4.69 -13.27 5.81
C ILE A 71 4.26 -12.55 7.09
N LEU A 72 3.65 -11.37 6.95
CA LEU A 72 3.15 -10.59 8.10
C LEU A 72 1.67 -10.84 8.41
N GLY A 73 0.91 -11.37 7.45
CA GLY A 73 -0.46 -11.80 7.67
C GLY A 73 -0.51 -13.30 7.94
N TRP A 74 -0.99 -13.72 9.10
CA TRP A 74 -1.19 -15.14 9.40
C TRP A 74 -2.31 -15.33 10.43
N THR A 75 -2.90 -16.53 10.45
CA THR A 75 -3.87 -16.96 11.45
C THR A 75 -3.34 -18.15 12.26
N GLU A 76 -3.86 -18.35 13.46
CA GLU A 76 -3.46 -19.48 14.31
C GLU A 76 -3.91 -20.82 13.71
N GLY A 77 -3.06 -21.85 13.82
CA GLY A 77 -3.29 -23.17 13.26
C GLY A 77 -2.67 -23.36 11.87
N ALA A 78 -2.58 -24.61 11.42
CA ALA A 78 -2.15 -24.89 10.04
C ALA A 78 -3.23 -24.49 9.02
N CYS A 79 -2.85 -24.30 7.76
CA CYS A 79 -3.81 -24.07 6.68
C CYS A 79 -4.62 -25.35 6.41
N GLY A 80 -5.91 -25.18 6.09
CA GLY A 80 -6.80 -26.30 5.77
C GLY A 80 -7.31 -27.11 6.97
N ASN A 81 -7.26 -26.54 8.18
CA ASN A 81 -7.97 -27.05 9.35
C ASN A 81 -9.45 -26.66 9.35
#